data_AF-A0A3G6IRU2-F1
#
_entry.id   AF-A0A3G6IRU2-F1
#
_cell.length_a   1.000
_cell.length_b   1.000
_cell.length_c   1.000
_cell.angle_alpha   90.00
_cell.angle_beta   90.00
_cell.angle_gamma   90.00
#
_symmetry.space_group_name_H-M   'P 1'
#
loop_
_entity.id
_entity.type
_entity.pdbx_description
1 polymer ?
#
loop_
_entity_poly.entity_id
_entity_poly.type
_entity_poly.pdbx_seq_one_letter_code
_entity_poly.pdbx_strand_id
1 'polypeptide(L)'
;MKNYLGLICAAALLVACGTQETSDVASSSSSPSSTSEAPACSTQRNPFWGVRPLPLASNPSITFDFTITEDHFDACEPLSWSVLAGIAGADFRKAVVFFQHGEIVTEPEPLLLGSMEDVQRIDPSTVVIHYRGGEAATFTLDGKALVLENNTLAQDAIFSAPKLDLSQFKEQKS
;
A
#
# COMPACT_ATOMS: atom_id res chain seq x y z
N MET A 1 54.63 4.50 -9.52
CA MET A 1 54.91 3.08 -9.82
C MET A 1 54.07 2.69 -11.01
N LYS A 2 54.71 2.37 -12.14
CA LYS A 2 54.09 1.78 -13.33
C LYS A 2 53.99 0.28 -13.11
N ASN A 3 52.92 -0.36 -13.56
CA ASN A 3 52.93 -1.73 -14.06
C ASN A 3 51.82 -1.88 -15.11
N TYR A 4 52.25 -2.18 -16.33
CA TYR A 4 51.47 -2.68 -17.47
C TYR A 4 51.51 -4.21 -17.45
N LEU A 5 50.43 -4.87 -17.86
CA LEU A 5 50.36 -6.15 -18.62
C LEU A 5 48.87 -6.56 -18.64
N GLY A 6 48.19 -6.88 -19.75
CA GLY A 6 48.62 -7.28 -21.07
C GLY A 6 48.01 -8.64 -21.43
N LEU A 7 47.44 -8.73 -22.65
CA LEU A 7 46.94 -9.92 -23.40
C LEU A 7 45.55 -10.47 -23.01
N ILE A 8 44.52 -10.42 -23.86
CA ILE A 8 44.29 -11.01 -25.21
C ILE A 8 44.16 -12.54 -25.19
N CYS A 9 42.95 -13.03 -25.48
CA CYS A 9 42.76 -14.26 -26.24
C CYS A 9 41.51 -14.14 -27.13
N ALA A 10 41.70 -14.44 -28.41
CA ALA A 10 40.69 -14.47 -29.48
C ALA A 10 40.65 -15.88 -30.07
N ALA A 11 39.46 -16.33 -30.50
CA ALA A 11 39.17 -17.30 -31.59
C ALA A 11 37.70 -17.74 -31.46
N ALA A 12 36.78 -17.47 -32.42
CA ALA A 12 36.57 -18.11 -33.74
C ALA A 12 36.07 -19.57 -33.62
N LEU A 13 35.12 -20.15 -34.36
CA LEU A 13 34.14 -19.82 -35.43
C LEU A 13 33.37 -21.14 -35.75
N LEU A 14 32.25 -21.06 -36.51
CA LEU A 14 31.60 -22.05 -37.44
C LEU A 14 30.08 -22.20 -37.16
N VAL A 15 29.18 -21.54 -37.91
CA VAL A 15 28.62 -21.78 -39.28
C VAL A 15 27.70 -23.00 -39.40
N ALA A 16 26.40 -22.75 -39.69
CA ALA A 16 25.58 -23.59 -40.56
C ALA A 16 24.47 -22.76 -41.24
N CYS A 17 24.37 -22.95 -42.56
CA CYS A 17 23.48 -22.29 -43.51
C CYS A 17 22.15 -23.06 -43.60
N GLY A 18 21.04 -22.34 -43.81
CA GLY A 18 19.74 -22.92 -44.10
C GLY A 18 18.89 -21.94 -44.90
N THR A 19 18.96 -22.05 -46.23
CA THR A 19 18.00 -21.49 -47.20
C THR A 19 16.66 -22.23 -47.12
N GLN A 20 15.53 -21.51 -47.05
CA GLN A 20 14.42 -21.72 -48.02
C GLN A 20 13.26 -20.73 -47.89
N GLU A 21 12.87 -20.26 -49.08
CA GLU A 21 11.52 -19.97 -49.60
C GLU A 21 10.69 -18.77 -49.12
N THR A 22 10.52 -17.87 -50.09
CA THR A 22 9.43 -16.93 -50.33
C THR A 22 8.04 -17.54 -50.13
N SER A 23 7.17 -16.81 -49.43
CA SER A 23 5.74 -16.71 -49.74
C SER A 23 5.19 -15.39 -49.23
N ASP A 24 5.00 -14.45 -50.16
CA ASP A 24 4.06 -13.36 -49.99
C ASP A 24 2.65 -13.94 -49.81
N VAL A 25 2.09 -13.78 -48.61
CA VAL A 25 0.65 -13.85 -48.41
C VAL A 25 0.25 -12.59 -47.65
N ALA A 26 -0.28 -11.62 -48.41
CA ALA A 26 -1.19 -10.63 -47.86
C ALA A 26 -2.36 -11.38 -47.21
N SER A 27 -2.53 -11.23 -45.90
CA SER A 27 -3.72 -11.65 -45.18
C SER A 27 -4.08 -10.60 -44.15
N SER A 28 -5.06 -9.81 -44.57
CA SER A 28 -6.21 -9.33 -43.81
C SER A 28 -6.06 -9.19 -42.30
N SER A 29 -6.22 -7.93 -41.90
CA SER A 29 -6.83 -7.46 -40.67
C SER A 29 -7.60 -8.51 -39.87
N SER A 30 -7.13 -8.72 -38.64
CA SER A 30 -7.94 -8.56 -37.44
C SER A 30 -7.00 -8.66 -36.26
N SER A 31 -6.34 -7.54 -35.93
CA SER A 31 -5.92 -7.39 -34.54
C SER A 31 -7.20 -7.49 -33.72
N PRO A 32 -7.35 -8.49 -32.82
CA PRO A 32 -8.37 -8.35 -31.82
C PRO A 32 -8.04 -7.04 -31.10
N SER A 33 -8.93 -6.05 -31.21
CA SER A 33 -8.98 -5.01 -30.21
C SER A 33 -9.31 -5.73 -28.92
N SER A 34 -8.26 -6.20 -28.24
CA SER A 34 -8.30 -6.57 -26.84
C SER A 34 -8.56 -5.25 -26.12
N THR A 35 -9.81 -4.84 -26.09
CA THR A 35 -10.31 -3.95 -25.06
C THR A 35 -10.12 -4.74 -23.78
N SER A 36 -8.92 -4.66 -23.21
CA SER A 36 -8.62 -5.18 -21.89
C SER A 36 -9.47 -4.35 -20.95
N GLU A 37 -10.68 -4.83 -20.68
CA GLU A 37 -11.56 -4.23 -19.68
C GLU A 37 -10.79 -4.20 -18.37
N ALA A 38 -10.67 -3.01 -17.78
CA ALA A 38 -9.94 -2.86 -16.53
C ALA A 38 -10.65 -3.71 -15.46
N PRO A 39 -9.91 -4.33 -14.52
CA PRO A 39 -10.54 -5.15 -13.51
C PRO A 39 -11.52 -4.29 -12.69
N ALA A 40 -12.66 -4.86 -12.27
CA ALA A 40 -13.71 -4.11 -11.59
C ALA A 40 -13.20 -3.27 -10.39
N CYS A 41 -12.20 -3.80 -9.67
CA CYS A 41 -11.53 -3.12 -8.55
C CYS A 41 -10.87 -1.78 -8.93
N SER A 42 -10.39 -1.62 -10.17
CA SER A 42 -9.68 -0.40 -10.62
C SER A 42 -10.55 0.86 -10.63
N THR A 43 -11.88 0.71 -10.56
CA THR A 43 -12.83 1.83 -10.55
C THR A 43 -13.21 2.28 -9.15
N GLN A 44 -12.86 1.50 -8.12
CA GLN A 44 -13.18 1.82 -6.75
C GLN A 44 -12.37 3.03 -6.28
N ARG A 45 -13.00 3.89 -5.48
CA ARG A 45 -12.36 5.05 -4.89
C ARG A 45 -12.15 4.84 -3.40
N ASN A 46 -11.11 5.48 -2.87
CA ASN A 46 -10.88 5.50 -1.44
C ASN A 46 -12.11 6.08 -0.70
N PRO A 47 -12.74 5.30 0.19
CA PRO A 47 -14.00 5.68 0.86
C PRO A 47 -13.84 6.84 1.85
N PHE A 48 -12.62 7.24 2.19
CA PHE A 48 -12.38 8.40 3.04
C PHE A 48 -12.43 9.73 2.28
N TRP A 49 -12.49 9.73 0.95
CA TRP A 49 -12.70 10.95 0.17
C TRP A 49 -14.10 11.51 0.43
N GLY A 50 -14.15 12.68 1.08
CA GLY A 50 -15.41 13.35 1.43
C GLY A 50 -16.01 12.90 2.76
N VAL A 51 -15.35 12.01 3.51
CA VAL A 51 -15.78 11.62 4.85
C VAL A 51 -14.94 12.36 5.88
N ARG A 52 -15.54 13.30 6.60
CA ARG A 52 -14.95 13.97 7.77
C ARG A 52 -16.03 14.73 8.55
N PRO A 53 -15.91 14.81 9.88
CA PRO A 53 -14.85 14.22 10.69
C PRO A 53 -15.17 12.75 11.08
N LEU A 54 -14.20 12.06 11.69
CA LEU A 54 -14.38 10.69 12.22
C LEU A 54 -14.39 10.70 13.75
N PRO A 55 -15.22 9.90 14.43
CA PRO A 55 -15.23 9.81 15.89
C PRO A 55 -14.02 9.03 16.44
N LEU A 56 -13.65 9.30 17.69
CA LEU A 56 -12.72 8.46 18.43
C LEU A 56 -13.45 7.29 19.09
N ALA A 57 -12.86 6.09 19.06
CA ALA A 57 -13.43 4.89 19.67
C ALA A 57 -13.53 4.99 21.20
N SER A 58 -12.57 5.66 21.84
CA SER A 58 -12.58 5.85 23.30
C SER A 58 -13.55 6.93 23.78
N ASN A 59 -13.90 7.89 22.90
CA ASN A 59 -14.85 8.96 23.20
C ASN A 59 -15.46 9.54 21.91
N PRO A 60 -16.65 9.08 21.50
CA PRO A 60 -17.31 9.53 20.28
C PRO A 60 -17.69 11.03 20.27
N SER A 61 -17.66 11.71 21.42
CA SER A 61 -17.88 13.17 21.48
C SER A 61 -16.66 13.96 20.99
N ILE A 62 -15.49 13.32 20.87
CA ILE A 62 -14.30 13.90 20.28
C ILE A 62 -14.19 13.37 18.85
N THR A 63 -13.98 14.30 17.91
CA THR A 63 -13.84 13.97 16.50
C THR A 63 -12.44 14.31 15.99
N PHE A 64 -11.96 13.53 15.03
CA PHE A 64 -10.75 13.76 14.25
C PHE A 64 -11.13 14.41 12.91
N ASP A 65 -10.85 15.70 12.75
CA ASP A 65 -10.97 16.41 11.47
C ASP A 65 -9.64 16.28 10.73
N PHE A 66 -9.66 15.66 9.56
CA PHE A 66 -8.46 15.20 8.88
C PHE A 66 -8.49 15.48 7.37
N THR A 67 -7.31 15.37 6.77
CA THR A 67 -7.11 15.25 5.33
C THR A 67 -6.30 13.99 5.03
N ILE A 68 -6.48 13.41 3.85
CA ILE A 68 -5.61 12.34 3.35
C ILE A 68 -4.31 12.99 2.87
N THR A 69 -3.19 12.70 3.52
CA THR A 69 -1.87 13.25 3.13
C THR A 69 -1.10 12.32 2.21
N GLU A 70 -1.34 11.01 2.31
CA GLU A 70 -0.80 9.99 1.41
C GLU A 70 -1.93 9.03 1.06
N ASP A 71 -2.16 8.82 -0.24
CA ASP A 71 -3.20 7.92 -0.75
C ASP A 71 -2.56 6.78 -1.55
N HIS A 72 -2.33 5.66 -0.86
CA HIS A 72 -1.87 4.40 -1.46
C HIS A 72 -3.04 3.42 -1.63
N PHE A 73 -4.28 3.90 -1.67
CA PHE A 73 -5.45 3.07 -1.87
C PHE A 73 -5.41 2.41 -3.25
N ASP A 74 -5.53 1.08 -3.24
CA ASP A 74 -5.71 0.26 -4.44
C ASP A 74 -6.59 -0.94 -4.05
N ALA A 75 -7.75 -1.05 -4.69
CA ALA A 75 -8.69 -2.13 -4.43
C ALA A 75 -8.31 -3.45 -5.11
N CYS A 76 -7.36 -3.42 -6.05
CA CYS A 76 -6.84 -4.61 -6.71
C CYS A 76 -5.66 -5.23 -5.96
N GLU A 77 -5.06 -4.51 -5.01
CA GLU A 77 -3.97 -5.02 -4.17
C GLU A 77 -4.49 -5.74 -2.92
N PRO A 78 -3.79 -6.81 -2.45
CA PRO A 78 -4.19 -7.52 -1.25
C PRO A 78 -4.25 -6.63 -0.01
N LEU A 79 -3.27 -5.74 0.14
CA LEU A 79 -3.21 -4.72 1.19
C LEU A 79 -2.87 -3.37 0.57
N SER A 80 -3.68 -2.36 0.85
CA SER A 80 -3.43 -0.96 0.53
C SER A 80 -3.70 -0.08 1.77
N TRP A 81 -3.30 1.20 1.74
CA TRP A 81 -3.48 2.09 2.89
C TRP A 81 -3.64 3.56 2.49
N SER A 82 -4.06 4.36 3.45
CA SER A 82 -3.99 5.82 3.36
C SER A 82 -3.55 6.41 4.69
N VAL A 83 -2.84 7.52 4.63
CA VAL A 83 -2.45 8.28 5.80
C VAL A 83 -3.41 9.44 5.99
N LEU A 84 -4.04 9.46 7.15
CA LEU A 84 -4.91 10.54 7.60
C LEU A 84 -4.12 11.44 8.57
N ALA A 85 -4.12 12.75 8.35
CA ALA A 85 -3.48 13.70 9.26
C ALA A 85 -4.42 14.86 9.57
N GLY A 86 -4.46 15.29 10.83
CA GLY A 86 -5.46 16.25 11.26
C GLY A 86 -5.43 16.57 12.75
N ILE A 87 -6.52 17.15 13.24
CA ILE A 87 -6.70 17.54 14.63
C ILE A 87 -7.72 16.64 15.31
N ALA A 88 -7.34 16.02 16.43
CA ALA A 88 -8.23 15.30 17.33
C ALA A 88 -8.27 16.02 18.68
N GLY A 89 -9.41 16.65 19.01
CA GLY A 89 -9.48 17.53 20.17
C GLY A 89 -8.56 18.74 20.02
N ALA A 90 -7.52 18.84 20.86
CA ALA A 90 -6.53 19.92 20.83
C ALA A 90 -5.21 19.54 20.15
N ASP A 91 -5.06 18.27 19.75
CA ASP A 91 -3.76 17.73 19.32
C ASP A 91 -3.73 17.39 17.83
N PHE A 92 -2.58 17.65 17.20
CA PHE A 92 -2.29 17.08 15.89
C PHE A 92 -2.00 15.59 16.00
N ARG A 93 -2.62 14.80 15.13
CA ARG A 93 -2.52 13.35 15.07
C ARG A 93 -2.46 12.87 13.64
N LYS A 94 -1.84 11.71 13.44
CA LYS A 94 -1.91 10.94 12.21
C LYS A 94 -2.44 9.54 12.51
N ALA A 95 -3.08 8.93 11.52
CA ALA A 95 -3.50 7.53 11.55
C ALA A 95 -3.24 6.89 10.19
N VAL A 96 -2.96 5.59 10.18
CA VAL A 96 -2.97 4.78 8.96
C VAL A 96 -4.26 3.97 8.94
N VAL A 97 -5.03 4.11 7.87
CA VAL A 97 -6.18 3.25 7.60
C VAL A 97 -5.79 2.25 6.52
N PHE A 98 -6.11 0.98 6.76
CA PHE A 98 -5.76 -0.11 5.87
C PHE A 98 -6.97 -0.62 5.11
N PHE A 99 -6.72 -1.16 3.93
CA PHE A 99 -7.73 -1.77 3.08
C PHE A 99 -7.26 -3.13 2.61
N GLN A 100 -8.15 -4.11 2.64
CA GLN A 100 -7.97 -5.40 2.02
C GLN A 100 -8.84 -5.47 0.76
N HIS A 101 -8.21 -5.53 -0.42
CA HIS A 101 -8.93 -5.52 -1.71
C HIS A 101 -10.03 -4.44 -1.77
N GLY A 102 -9.71 -3.23 -1.30
CA GLY A 102 -10.61 -2.07 -1.28
C GLY A 102 -11.60 -2.03 -0.11
N GLU A 103 -11.68 -3.07 0.72
CA GLU A 103 -12.50 -3.10 1.93
C GLU A 103 -11.73 -2.58 3.13
N ILE A 104 -12.32 -1.68 3.92
CA ILE A 104 -11.65 -1.12 5.10
C ILE A 104 -11.39 -2.21 6.13
N VAL A 105 -10.13 -2.31 6.57
CA VAL A 105 -9.74 -3.10 7.74
C VAL A 105 -9.97 -2.26 8.99
N THR A 106 -10.74 -2.81 9.91
CA THR A 106 -11.19 -2.11 11.13
C THR A 106 -10.62 -2.72 12.40
N GLU A 107 -9.94 -3.87 12.28
CA GLU A 107 -9.32 -4.60 13.38
C GLU A 107 -7.85 -4.92 13.03
N PRO A 108 -6.89 -4.39 13.80
CA PRO A 108 -7.08 -3.49 14.95
C PRO A 108 -7.58 -2.10 14.52
N GLU A 109 -8.23 -1.39 15.45
CA GLU A 109 -8.62 0.01 15.22
C GLU A 109 -7.36 0.87 14.97
N PRO A 110 -7.40 1.82 14.02
CA PRO A 110 -6.26 2.69 13.75
C PRO A 110 -5.86 3.53 14.97
N LEU A 111 -4.56 3.49 15.30
CA LEU A 111 -3.99 4.34 16.34
C LEU A 111 -3.79 5.78 15.83
N LEU A 112 -4.14 6.76 16.67
CA LEU A 112 -3.87 8.17 16.43
C LEU A 112 -2.59 8.57 17.14
N LEU A 113 -1.49 8.67 16.39
CA LEU A 113 -0.18 9.03 16.89
C LEU A 113 0.37 10.26 16.15
N GLY A 114 0.85 11.25 16.90
CA GLY A 114 1.51 12.43 16.33
C GLY A 114 2.97 12.17 15.92
N SER A 115 3.53 11.02 16.30
CA SER A 115 4.94 10.65 16.06
C SER A 115 5.18 9.95 14.73
N MET A 116 4.14 9.61 13.95
CA MET A 116 4.30 8.88 12.70
C MET A 116 5.03 9.70 11.64
N GLU A 117 6.08 9.12 11.06
CA GLU A 117 6.96 9.74 10.08
C GLU A 117 6.70 9.24 8.67
N ASP A 118 6.59 7.92 8.47
CA ASP A 118 6.48 7.29 7.16
C ASP A 118 5.74 5.94 7.21
N VAL A 119 5.19 5.48 6.08
CA VAL A 119 4.62 4.15 5.90
C VAL A 119 5.22 3.50 4.65
N GLN A 120 5.93 2.39 4.84
CA GLN A 120 6.63 1.69 3.78
C GLN A 120 6.03 0.31 3.50
N ARG A 121 5.79 -0.01 2.24
CA ARG A 121 5.47 -1.38 1.81
C ARG A 121 6.73 -2.24 1.80
N ILE A 122 6.65 -3.42 2.40
CA ILE A 122 7.71 -4.44 2.34
C ILE A 122 7.39 -5.48 1.27
N ASP A 123 6.13 -5.93 1.22
CA ASP A 123 5.62 -6.88 0.24
C ASP A 123 4.10 -6.65 0.01
N PRO A 124 3.42 -7.41 -0.87
CA PRO A 124 2.00 -7.19 -1.18
C PRO A 124 1.04 -7.26 0.03
N SER A 125 1.42 -7.94 1.11
CA SER A 125 0.62 -8.16 2.33
C SER A 125 1.20 -7.50 3.57
N THR A 126 2.38 -6.87 3.48
CA THR A 126 3.12 -6.36 4.64
C THR A 126 3.53 -4.90 4.47
N VAL A 127 3.24 -4.10 5.50
CA VAL A 127 3.71 -2.72 5.62
C VAL A 127 4.45 -2.49 6.94
N VAL A 128 5.31 -1.49 6.97
CA VAL A 128 5.96 -1.00 8.19
C VAL A 128 5.61 0.46 8.36
N ILE A 129 5.13 0.82 9.55
CA ILE A 129 4.96 2.21 9.95
C ILE A 129 6.18 2.63 10.75
N HIS A 130 6.83 3.72 10.35
CA HIS A 130 7.95 4.33 11.05
C HIS A 130 7.50 5.51 11.89
N TYR A 131 8.03 5.61 13.10
CA TYR A 131 7.74 6.65 14.07
C TYR A 131 9.03 7.33 14.54
N ARG A 132 8.86 8.54 15.07
CA ARG A 132 9.94 9.34 15.63
C ARG A 132 10.75 8.55 16.67
N GLY A 133 12.06 8.70 16.62
CA GLY A 133 12.98 8.01 17.53
C GLY A 133 13.41 6.64 17.03
N GLY A 134 13.08 6.28 15.79
CA GLY A 134 13.45 5.00 15.19
C GLY A 134 12.55 3.84 15.61
N GLU A 135 11.40 4.15 16.24
CA GLU A 135 10.37 3.16 16.53
C GLU A 135 9.65 2.76 15.23
N ALA A 136 9.17 1.52 15.19
CA ALA A 136 8.51 0.96 14.03
C ALA A 136 7.49 -0.11 14.44
N ALA A 137 6.49 -0.32 13.59
CA ALA A 137 5.49 -1.35 13.76
C ALA A 137 5.20 -2.01 12.40
N THR A 138 5.37 -3.33 12.31
CA THR A 138 5.06 -4.10 11.09
C THR A 138 3.62 -4.60 11.16
N PHE A 139 2.86 -4.39 10.10
CA PHE A 139 1.52 -4.94 9.95
C PHE A 139 1.48 -5.87 8.75
N THR A 140 1.08 -7.12 9.02
CA THR A 140 0.95 -8.18 8.02
C THR A 140 -0.51 -8.57 7.92
N LEU A 141 -1.03 -8.66 6.70
CA LEU A 141 -2.39 -9.14 6.45
C LEU A 141 -2.47 -10.66 6.68
N ASP A 142 -3.28 -11.08 7.65
CA ASP A 142 -3.60 -12.48 7.93
C ASP A 142 -5.12 -12.70 7.87
N GLY A 143 -5.56 -13.45 6.86
CA GLY A 143 -6.98 -13.64 6.60
C GLY A 143 -7.68 -12.32 6.28
N LYS A 144 -8.46 -11.78 7.22
CA LYS A 144 -9.18 -10.48 7.08
C LYS A 144 -8.74 -9.42 8.08
N ALA A 145 -7.72 -9.71 8.88
CA ALA A 145 -7.23 -8.84 9.92
C ALA A 145 -5.76 -8.53 9.70
N LEU A 146 -5.27 -7.49 10.39
CA LEU A 146 -3.83 -7.24 10.46
C LEU A 146 -3.25 -7.79 11.73
N VAL A 147 -2.13 -8.49 11.60
CA VAL A 147 -1.30 -8.93 12.72
C VAL A 147 -0.18 -7.93 12.88
N LEU A 148 0.02 -7.48 14.12
CA LEU A 148 1.12 -6.60 14.50
C LEU A 148 2.34 -7.42 14.88
N GLU A 149 3.43 -7.22 14.15
CA GLU A 149 4.71 -7.90 14.33
C GLU A 149 5.84 -6.87 14.49
N ASN A 150 6.99 -7.31 15.04
CA ASN A 150 8.21 -6.50 15.17
C ASN A 150 7.98 -5.07 15.73
N ASN A 151 7.03 -4.92 16.64
CA ASN A 151 6.64 -3.63 17.17
C ASN A 151 7.65 -3.14 18.22
N THR A 152 8.29 -2.01 17.95
CA THR A 152 9.21 -1.34 18.85
C THR A 152 8.63 -0.08 19.50
N LEU A 153 7.36 0.28 19.19
CA LEU A 153 6.66 1.34 19.92
C LEU A 153 6.57 0.99 21.40
N ALA A 154 6.86 1.97 22.25
CA ALA A 154 6.66 1.84 23.68
C ALA A 154 5.20 1.42 24.02
N GLN A 155 5.03 0.47 24.94
CA GLN A 155 3.72 -0.10 25.25
C GLN A 155 2.73 0.96 25.76
N ASP A 156 3.22 1.90 26.56
CA ASP A 156 2.44 3.03 27.04
C ASP A 156 1.92 3.88 25.88
N ALA A 157 2.71 4.10 24.82
CA ALA A 157 2.26 4.81 23.62
C ALA A 157 1.10 4.09 22.93
N ILE A 158 1.12 2.76 22.83
CA ILE A 158 0.06 1.97 22.18
C ILE A 158 -1.23 1.96 23.02
N PHE A 159 -1.10 1.76 24.33
CA PHE A 159 -2.26 1.68 25.21
C PHE A 159 -2.89 3.03 25.51
N SER A 160 -2.11 4.11 25.47
CA SER A 160 -2.62 5.47 25.70
C SER A 160 -3.08 6.18 24.42
N ALA A 161 -2.67 5.69 23.25
CA ALA A 161 -3.06 6.29 21.98
C ALA A 161 -4.59 6.25 21.81
N PRO A 162 -5.23 7.40 21.49
CA PRO A 162 -6.60 7.40 21.02
C PRO A 162 -6.72 6.55 19.75
N LYS A 163 -7.89 5.94 19.58
CA LYS A 163 -8.18 5.07 18.43
C LYS A 163 -9.30 5.66 17.61
N LEU A 164 -9.24 5.44 16.31
CA LEU A 164 -10.25 5.90 15.36
C LEU A 164 -11.39 4.89 15.29
N ASP A 165 -12.63 5.36 15.42
CA ASP A 165 -13.81 4.52 15.22
C ASP A 165 -14.21 4.50 13.73
N LEU A 166 -14.14 3.31 13.14
CA LEU A 166 -14.47 3.04 11.74
C LEU A 166 -15.76 2.22 11.58
N SER A 167 -16.54 2.05 12.63
CA SER A 167 -17.76 1.23 12.64
C SER A 167 -18.79 1.64 11.58
N GLN A 168 -18.91 2.95 11.29
CA GLN A 168 -19.81 3.48 10.25
C GLN A 168 -19.52 2.93 8.84
N PHE A 169 -18.33 2.37 8.60
CA PHE A 169 -17.98 1.76 7.32
C PHE A 169 -18.29 0.26 7.26
N LYS A 170 -18.55 -0.41 8.40
CA LYS A 170 -18.97 -1.82 8.44
C LYS A 170 -20.41 -2.01 7.96
N GLU A 171 -21.27 -1.01 8.14
CA GLU A 171 -22.73 -1.12 7.94
C GLU A 171 -23.20 -0.99 6.47
N GLN A 172 -22.30 -0.74 5.51
CA GLN A 172 -22.67 -0.58 4.09
C GLN A 172 -22.84 -1.90 3.31
N LYS A 173 -22.80 -3.06 3.97
CA LYS A 173 -23.10 -4.36 3.36
C LYS A 173 -24.36 -4.95 3.97
N SER A 174 -25.52 -4.60 3.42
CA SER A 174 -26.76 -5.36 3.56
C SER A 174 -27.39 -5.66 2.21
#